data_AF-A0A7Y2H2D4-F1
#
_entry.id   AF-A0A7Y2H2D4-F1
#
_cell.length_a   1.000
_cell.length_b   1.000
_cell.length_c   1.000
_cell.angle_alpha   90.00
_cell.angle_beta   90.00
_cell.angle_gamma   90.00
#
_symmetry.space_group_name_H-M   'P 1'
#
loop_
_entity.id
_entity.type
_entity.pdbx_description
1 polymer ?
#
loop_
_entity_poly.entity_id
_entity_poly.type
_entity_poly.pdbx_seq_one_letter_code
_entity_poly.pdbx_strand_id
1 'polypeptide(L)' 'MTGFQSGAYNQAASAEGLMWGFVNNTESMSGLQVGILNITNHMDGLQIGILNIIKSKDSLPVFPIVNWSF' A
#
# COMPACT_ATOMS: atom_id res chain seq x y z
N MET A 1 0.97 12.19 4.65
CA MET A 1 -0.38 12.36 5.22
C MET A 1 -0.55 11.31 6.28
N THR A 2 -0.72 11.71 7.53
CA THR A 2 -0.89 10.79 8.65
C THR A 2 -2.37 10.70 9.01
N GLY A 3 -2.95 9.49 9.03
CA GLY A 3 -4.36 9.27 9.37
C GLY A 3 -5.06 8.19 8.53
N PHE A 4 -6.38 8.34 8.40
CA PHE A 4 -7.23 7.45 7.60
C PHE A 4 -7.54 8.10 6.25
N GLN A 5 -7.22 7.43 5.15
CA GLN A 5 -7.52 7.86 3.79
C GLN A 5 -8.49 6.87 3.13
N SER A 6 -9.60 7.35 2.60
CA SER A 6 -10.59 6.50 1.94
C SER A 6 -11.08 7.10 0.63
N GLY A 7 -11.18 6.27 -0.41
CA GLY A 7 -11.63 6.70 -1.73
C GLY A 7 -11.54 5.58 -2.76
N ALA A 8 -12.18 5.75 -3.92
CA ALA A 8 -12.05 4.78 -5.01
C ALA A 8 -10.59 4.70 -5.52
N TYR A 9 -9.92 5.85 -5.57
CA TYR A 9 -8.52 5.98 -5.94
C TYR A 9 -7.82 6.88 -4.91
N ASN A 10 -6.85 6.35 -4.20
CA ASN A 10 -6.03 7.07 -3.23
C ASN A 10 -4.61 7.22 -3.78
N GLN A 11 -4.09 8.45 -3.74
CA GLN A 11 -2.72 8.74 -4.14
C GLN A 11 -2.05 9.65 -3.12
N ALA A 12 -0.85 9.28 -2.68
CA ALA A 12 -0.04 10.11 -1.79
C ALA A 12 1.46 9.85 -2.00
N ALA A 13 2.29 10.89 -1.95
CA ALA A 13 3.74 10.68 -1.96
C ALA A 13 4.18 9.94 -0.68
N SER A 14 3.73 10.40 0.48
CA SER A 14 3.94 9.73 1.76
C SER A 14 2.62 9.60 2.51
N ALA A 15 2.32 8.40 2.98
CA ALA A 15 1.14 8.10 3.79
C ALA A 15 1.54 7.30 5.04
N GLU A 16 0.91 7.62 6.16
CA GLU A 16 1.11 6.95 7.44
C GLU A 16 -0.26 6.68 8.07
N GLY A 17 -0.57 5.44 8.41
CA GLY A 17 -1.87 5.06 8.99
C GLY A 17 -2.61 4.04 8.13
N LEU A 18 -3.89 4.29 7.82
CA LEU A 18 -4.75 3.33 7.12
C LEU A 18 -5.27 3.95 5.80
N MET A 19 -5.04 3.27 4.69
CA MET A 19 -5.65 3.63 3.41
C MET A 19 -6.58 2.53 2.91
N TRP A 20 -7.81 2.90 2.57
CA TRP A 20 -8.83 1.98 2.06
C TRP A 20 -9.38 2.47 0.72
N GLY A 21 -9.41 1.62 -0.30
CA GLY A 21 -9.90 2.01 -1.61
C GLY A 21 -9.81 0.90 -2.66
N PHE A 22 -10.29 1.14 -3.88
CA PHE A 22 -10.08 0.16 -4.96
C PHE A 22 -8.62 0.18 -5.43
N VAL A 23 -8.04 1.37 -5.58
CA VAL A 23 -6.64 1.55 -5.96
C VAL A 23 -5.97 2.45 -4.95
N ASN A 24 -4.88 1.97 -4.35
CA ASN A 24 -4.01 2.75 -3.48
C ASN A 24 -2.63 2.85 -4.15
N ASN A 25 -2.13 4.06 -4.36
CA ASN A 25 -0.83 4.31 -4.98
C ASN A 25 -0.01 5.27 -4.13
N THR A 26 1.17 4.85 -3.71
CA THR A 26 2.05 5.67 -2.88
C THR A 26 3.52 5.57 -3.25
N GLU A 27 4.33 6.56 -2.90
CA GLU A 27 5.79 6.38 -2.96
C GLU A 27 6.30 5.74 -1.67
N SER A 28 5.87 6.25 -0.51
CA SER A 28 6.18 5.67 0.81
C SER A 28 4.91 5.48 1.63
N MET A 29 4.73 4.28 2.17
CA MET A 29 3.62 3.94 3.03
C MET A 29 4.11 3.33 4.34
N SER A 30 3.69 3.91 5.47
CA SER A 30 3.79 3.29 6.78
C SER A 30 2.40 2.94 7.33
N GLY A 31 2.14 1.68 7.68
CA GLY A 31 0.85 1.22 8.19
C GLY A 31 0.10 0.25 7.26
N LEU A 32 -1.22 0.41 7.15
CA LEU A 32 -2.11 -0.57 6.51
C LEU A 32 -2.74 -0.02 5.21
N GLN A 33 -2.57 -0.72 4.09
CA GLN A 33 -3.32 -0.47 2.85
C GLN A 33 -4.29 -1.61 2.61
N VAL A 34 -5.54 -1.29 2.31
CA VAL A 34 -6.59 -2.26 1.97
C VAL A 34 -7.24 -1.86 0.65
N GLY A 35 -7.26 -2.78 -0.32
CA GLY A 35 -7.88 -2.48 -1.60
C GLY A 35 -7.88 -3.59 -2.64
N ILE A 36 -8.25 -3.28 -3.88
CA ILE A 36 -8.11 -4.24 -4.99
C ILE A 36 -6.66 -4.24 -5.49
N LEU A 37 -6.11 -3.05 -5.70
CA LEU A 37 -4.76 -2.83 -6.18
C LEU A 37 -4.02 -1.91 -5.21
N ASN A 38 -2.95 -2.41 -4.60
CA ASN A 38 -2.07 -1.63 -3.74
C ASN A 38 -0.69 -1.52 -4.39
N ILE A 39 -0.19 -0.30 -4.54
CA ILE A 39 1.12 -0.02 -5.12
C ILE A 39 1.87 0.93 -4.19
N THR A 40 3.07 0.54 -3.79
CA THR A 40 3.99 1.41 -3.08
C THR A 40 5.43 1.18 -3.52
N ASN A 41 6.27 2.21 -3.47
CA ASN A 41 7.71 1.98 -3.67
C ASN A 41 8.30 1.44 -2.38
N HIS A 42 8.14 2.16 -1.27
CA HIS A 42 8.61 1.77 0.06
C HIS A 42 7.44 1.48 1.01
N MET A 43 7.46 0.30 1.62
CA MET A 43 6.47 -0.13 2.60
C MET A 43 7.13 -0.33 3.97
N ASP A 44 6.48 0.17 5.00
CA ASP A 44 6.71 -0.16 6.41
C ASP A 44 5.35 -0.51 7.04
N GLY A 45 4.90 -1.74 6.85
CA GLY A 45 3.59 -2.22 7.28
C GLY A 45 3.03 -3.31 6.37
N LEU A 46 1.71 -3.26 6.15
CA LEU A 46 0.91 -4.33 5.53
C LEU A 46 0.04 -3.78 4.39
N GLN A 47 0.01 -4.52 3.28
CA GLN A 47 -0.93 -4.38 2.17
C GLN A 47 -1.84 -5.60 2.13
N ILE A 48 -3.15 -5.37 2.05
CA ILE A 48 -4.17 -6.40 1.88
C ILE A 48 -4.99 -6.05 0.64
N GLY A 49 -5.06 -6.97 -0.31
CA GLY A 49 -5.78 -6.74 -1.55
C GLY A 49 -5.55 -7.77 -2.62
N ILE A 50 -6.30 -7.70 -3.72
CA ILE A 50 -6.20 -8.70 -4.80
C ILE A 50 -4.79 -8.72 -5.38
N LEU A 51 -4.19 -7.55 -5.61
CA LEU A 51 -2.82 -7.40 -6.08
C LEU A 51 -2.07 -6.34 -5.26
N ASN A 52 -0.92 -6.72 -4.71
CA ASN A 52 -0.11 -5.87 -3.83
C ASN A 52 1.32 -5.78 -4.36
N ILE A 53 1.82 -4.57 -4.58
CA ILE A 53 3.12 -4.29 -5.18
C ILE A 53 3.95 -3.39 -4.25
N ILE A 54 5.12 -3.88 -3.85
CA ILE A 54 6.13 -3.16 -3.08
C ILE A 54 7.43 -3.17 -3.90
N LYS A 55 7.76 -2.05 -4.54
CA LYS A 55 8.88 -2.03 -5.52
C LYS A 55 10.27 -2.08 -4.89
N SER A 56 10.42 -1.63 -3.65
CA SER A 56 11.72 -1.61 -2.97
C SER A 56 12.18 -2.97 -2.46
N LYS A 57 11.37 -4.02 -2.61
CA LYS A 57 11.76 -5.37 -2.21
C LYS A 57 12.65 -6.01 -3.27
N ASP A 58 13.81 -6.50 -2.84
CA ASP A 58 14.71 -7.30 -3.69
C ASP A 58 14.12 -8.66 -4.07
N SER A 59 13.22 -9.20 -3.23
CA SER A 59 12.56 -10.48 -3.46
C SER A 59 11.06 -10.39 -3.24
N LEU A 60 10.31 -10.94 -4.19
CA LEU A 60 8.84 -11.03 -4.19
C LEU A 60 8.15 -9.64 -4.07
N PRO A 61 8.40 -8.72 -5.03
CA PRO A 61 7.79 -7.39 -5.03
C PRO A 61 6.28 -7.41 -5.23
N VAL A 62 5.73 -8.49 -5.82
CA VAL A 62 4.29 -8.64 -6.08
C VAL A 62 3.76 -9.86 -5.35
N PHE A 63 2.71 -9.66 -4.54
CA PHE A 63 1.99 -10.76 -3.90
C PHE A 63 0.47 -10.62 -4.02
N PRO A 64 -0.24 -11.73 -4.24
CA PRO A 64 -1.69 -11.76 -4.18
C PRO A 64 -2.17 -11.74 -2.72
N ILE A 65 -3.33 -11.14 -2.47
CA ILE A 65 -4.06 -11.13 -1.19
C ILE A 65 -3.37 -10.33 -0.08
N VAL A 66 -2.09 -10.56 0.22
CA VAL A 66 -1.34 -9.85 1.28
C VAL A 66 0.13 -9.65 0.89
N ASN A 67 0.69 -8.47 1.16
CA ASN A 67 2.14 -8.17 1.08
C ASN A 67 2.56 -7.30 2.27
N TRP A 68 3.79 -7.41 2.77
CA TRP A 68 4.26 -6.66 3.94
C TRP A 68 5.75 -6.38 3.88
N SER A 69 6.22 -5.31 4.49
CA SER A 69 7.64 -4.98 4.60
C SER A 69 7.85 -4.19 5.89
N PHE A 70 8.95 -4.43 6.60
CA PHE A 70 9.33 -3.77 7.85
C PHE A 70 10.84 -3.49 7.83
#